data_AF-A0A257NEI9-F1
#
_entry.id   AF-A0A257NEI9-F1
#
_cell.length_a   1.000
_cell.length_b   1.000
_cell.length_c   1.000
_cell.angle_alpha   90.00
_cell.angle_beta   90.00
_cell.angle_gamma   90.00
#
_symmetry.space_group_name_H-M   'P 1'
#
loop_
_entity.id
_entity.type
_entity.pdbx_description
1 polymer ?
#
loop_
_entity_poly.entity_id
_entity_poly.type
_entity_poly.pdbx_seq_one_letter_code
_entity_poly.pdbx_strand_id
1 'polypeptide(L)' 'MMSTALQTAPNLFSYRKYWAQRFGVAPVLPMSRAEMDELGWDSCDVILVT' A
#
# COMPACT_ATOMS: atom_id res chain seq x y z
N MET A 1 -21.23 -17.61 -29.21
CA MET A 1 -19.75 -17.69 -29.14
C MET A 1 -19.26 -16.52 -28.30
N MET A 2 -18.98 -16.72 -27.01
CA MET A 2 -18.40 -15.68 -26.15
C MET A 2 -16.90 -15.90 -26.10
N SER A 3 -16.14 -14.99 -26.71
CA SER A 3 -14.69 -14.98 -26.65
C SER A 3 -14.27 -14.54 -25.25
N THR A 4 -13.73 -15.47 -24.46
CA THR A 4 -12.99 -15.14 -23.24
C THR A 4 -11.63 -14.60 -23.65
N ALA A 5 -11.56 -13.29 -23.87
CA ALA A 5 -10.28 -12.60 -23.99
C ALA A 5 -9.51 -12.80 -22.68
N LEU A 6 -8.33 -13.42 -22.76
CA LEU A 6 -7.38 -13.54 -21.66
C LEU A 6 -7.00 -12.12 -21.20
N GLN A 7 -7.66 -11.62 -20.16
CA GLN A 7 -7.26 -10.37 -19.52
C GLN A 7 -5.90 -10.60 -18.87
N THR A 8 -4.86 -10.12 -19.55
CA THR A 8 -3.51 -10.11 -19.00
C THR A 8 -3.50 -9.10 -17.86
N ALA A 9 -2.89 -9.47 -16.73
CA ALA A 9 -2.79 -8.57 -15.59
C ALA A 9 -2.10 -7.26 -16.02
N PRO A 10 -2.61 -6.09 -15.59
CA PRO A 10 -1.94 -4.82 -15.83
C PRO A 10 -0.51 -4.84 -15.26
N ASN A 11 0.38 -4.06 -15.87
CA ASN A 11 1.74 -3.90 -15.35
C ASN A 11 1.68 -3.37 -13.90
N LEU A 12 2.55 -3.88 -13.01
CA LEU A 12 2.54 -3.55 -11.59
C LEU A 12 2.56 -2.04 -11.31
N PHE A 13 3.27 -1.26 -12.14
CA PHE A 13 3.42 0.18 -11.97
C PHE A 13 2.44 1.01 -12.80
N SER A 14 1.50 0.37 -13.50
CA SER A 14 0.46 1.06 -14.27
C SER A 14 -0.67 1.62 -13.41
N TYR A 15 -0.81 1.12 -12.18
CA TYR A 15 -1.84 1.59 -11.26
C TYR A 15 -1.50 2.98 -10.72
N ARG A 16 -2.55 3.79 -10.52
CA ARG A 16 -2.41 5.06 -9.82
C ARG A 16 -1.87 4.79 -8.42
N LYS A 17 -0.85 5.57 -8.06
CA LYS A 17 -0.30 5.63 -6.72
C LYS A 17 -1.39 5.78 -5.66
N TYR A 18 -1.30 4.99 -4.60
CA TYR A 18 -2.22 5.05 -3.46
C TYR A 18 -2.19 6.44 -2.80
N TRP A 19 -3.34 6.91 -2.33
CA TRP A 19 -3.50 8.28 -1.84
C TRP A 19 -2.57 8.64 -0.67
N ALA A 20 -2.26 7.65 0.19
CA ALA A 20 -1.42 7.79 1.36
C ALA A 20 0.08 7.90 1.02
N GLN A 21 0.48 7.73 -0.25
CA GLN A 21 1.87 7.97 -0.67
C GLN A 21 2.38 9.36 -0.28
N ARG A 22 1.49 10.34 -0.09
CA ARG A 22 1.83 11.69 0.37
C ARG A 22 2.44 11.74 1.78
N PHE A 23 2.20 10.74 2.62
CA PHE A 23 2.73 10.72 3.99
C PHE A 23 4.19 10.25 4.07
N GLY A 24 4.74 9.73 2.96
CA GLY A 24 6.12 9.26 2.92
C GLY A 24 6.34 7.97 3.73
N VAL A 25 7.60 7.73 4.09
CA VAL A 25 8.02 6.57 4.89
C VAL A 25 8.03 6.97 6.36
N ALA A 26 7.64 6.06 7.26
CA ALA A 26 7.72 6.30 8.69
C ALA A 26 9.20 6.51 9.11
N PRO A 27 9.48 7.44 10.03
CA PRO A 27 10.84 7.67 10.52
C PRO A 27 11.38 6.50 11.36
N VAL A 28 10.48 5.71 11.96
CA VAL A 28 10.77 4.53 12.78
C VAL A 28 9.72 3.45 12.54
N LEU A 29 10.06 2.19 12.78
CA LEU A 29 9.11 1.08 12.78
C LEU A 29 8.27 1.13 14.06
N PRO A 30 6.94 1.35 14.01
CA PRO A 30 6.09 1.28 15.19
C PRO A 30 6.06 -0.15 15.74
N MET A 31 6.17 -0.29 17.07
CA MET A 31 6.12 -1.59 17.75
C MET A 31 4.84 -1.75 18.59
N SER A 32 4.01 -0.71 18.68
CA SER A 32 2.75 -0.70 19.40
C SER A 32 1.64 0.01 18.61
N ARG A 33 0.38 -0.26 18.99
CA ARG A 33 -0.79 0.39 18.37
C ARG A 33 -0.80 1.90 18.60
N ALA A 34 -0.43 2.35 19.79
CA ALA A 34 -0.37 3.77 20.12
C ALA A 34 0.62 4.52 19.21
N GLU A 35 1.78 3.93 18.92
CA GLU A 35 2.75 4.50 17.98
C GLU A 35 2.23 4.48 16.53
N MET A 36 1.49 3.43 16.12
CA MET A 36 0.83 3.42 14.80
C MET A 36 -0.18 4.56 14.66
N ASP A 37 -0.97 4.82 15.70
CA ASP A 37 -1.97 5.89 15.70
C ASP A 37 -1.30 7.27 15.63
N GLU A 38 -0.21 7.49 16.38
CA GLU A 38 0.57 8.74 16.36
C GLU A 38 1.23 8.99 15.00
N LEU A 39 1.74 7.94 14.34
CA LEU A 39 2.31 8.04 13.00
C LEU A 39 1.24 8.16 11.90
N GLY A 40 -0.03 7.85 12.19
CA GLY A 40 -1.12 7.78 11.21
C GLY A 40 -1.06 6.54 10.30
N TRP A 41 -0.52 5.43 10.83
CA TRP A 41 -0.29 4.15 10.13
C TRP A 41 -1.24 3.04 10.62
N ASP A 42 -2.26 3.38 11.40
CA ASP A 42 -3.27 2.48 11.97
C ASP A 42 -4.05 1.66 10.90
N SER A 43 -4.09 2.16 9.67
CA SER A 43 -4.77 1.60 8.51
C SER A 43 -3.87 0.69 7.64
N CYS A 44 -2.62 0.45 8.01
CA CYS A 44 -1.68 -0.35 7.21
C CYS A 44 -1.82 -1.85 7.48
N ASP A 45 -2.24 -2.63 6.47
CA ASP A 45 -2.29 -4.11 6.56
C ASP A 45 -0.91 -4.77 6.31
N VAL A 46 -0.02 -4.10 5.59
CA VAL A 46 1.31 -4.61 5.21
C VAL A 46 2.36 -3.52 5.44
N ILE A 47 3.47 -3.88 6.09
CA ILE A 47 4.62 -2.99 6.32
C ILE A 47 5.82 -3.55 5.54
N LEU A 48 6.43 -2.71 4.71
CA LEU A 48 7.68 -2.99 4.01
C LEU A 48 8.83 -2.34 4.78
N VAL A 49 9.79 -3.16 5.24
CA VAL A 49 11.01 -2.70 5.90
C VAL A 49 12.16 -2.77 4.89
N THR A 50 12.82 -1.65 4.67
CA THR A 50 13.96 -1.50 3.74
C THR A 50 15.16 -0.92 4.45
#